data_AF-A0A2U1QBR4-F1
#
_entry.id   AF-A0A2U1QBR4-F1
#
_cell.length_a   1.000
_cell.length_b   1.000
_cell.length_c   1.000
_cell.angle_alpha   90.00
_cell.angle_beta   90.00
_cell.angle_gamma   90.00
#
_symmetry.space_group_name_H-M   'P 1'
#
loop_
_entity.id
_entity.type
_entity.pdbx_description
1 polymer ?
#
loop_
_entity_poly.entity_id
_entity_poly.type
_entity_poly.pdbx_seq_one_letter_code
_entity_poly.pdbx_strand_id
1 'polypeptide(L)'
;MAKTPETEHPITSYGYGACDTSGTLVPLNFSRRATGDKDVRFKVLYCGICHTDVHFARNEWGVTTYPVVPGKSIKIYLIYKPLDTT
;
A
#
# COMPACT_ATOMS: atom_id res chain seq x y z
N MET A 1 -19.54 9.73 9.35
CA MET A 1 -18.27 10.23 8.77
C MET A 1 -17.58 9.05 8.11
N ALA A 2 -17.29 9.10 6.81
CA ALA A 2 -16.57 8.01 6.14
C ALA A 2 -15.14 7.95 6.70
N LYS A 3 -14.65 6.76 7.04
CA LYS A 3 -13.25 6.57 7.49
C LYS A 3 -12.33 6.80 6.29
N THR A 4 -11.27 7.58 6.50
CA THR A 4 -10.25 7.78 5.46
C THR A 4 -9.31 6.58 5.43
N PRO A 5 -8.64 6.27 4.31
CA PRO A 5 -7.67 5.17 4.24
C PRO A 5 -6.58 5.25 5.32
N GLU A 6 -6.25 6.46 5.76
CA GLU A 6 -5.29 6.77 6.84
C GLU A 6 -5.76 6.37 8.24
N THR A 7 -7.07 6.38 8.49
CA THR A 7 -7.65 6.21 9.84
C THR A 7 -8.56 4.98 9.95
N GLU A 8 -8.67 4.18 8.89
CA GLU A 8 -9.53 3.00 8.85
C GLU A 8 -9.10 1.91 9.84
N HIS A 9 -7.80 1.78 10.06
CA HIS A 9 -7.19 0.71 10.84
C HIS A 9 -6.12 1.20 11.83
N PRO A 10 -5.75 0.42 12.86
CA PRO A 10 -4.89 0.90 13.94
C PRO A 10 -3.40 1.03 13.58
N ILE A 11 -2.94 0.44 12.47
CA ILE A 11 -1.52 0.46 12.10
C ILE A 11 -1.29 1.43 10.97
N THR A 12 -0.64 2.55 11.26
CA THR A 12 -0.25 3.52 10.24
C THR A 12 0.80 2.94 9.30
N SER A 13 0.73 3.31 8.03
CA SER A 13 1.56 2.82 6.94
C SER A 13 1.74 3.92 5.90
N TYR A 14 2.86 3.93 5.19
CA TYR A 14 3.22 5.00 4.26
C TYR A 14 3.86 4.45 2.99
N GLY A 15 3.28 4.69 1.81
CA GLY A 15 3.77 4.13 0.55
C GLY A 15 3.63 5.06 -0.62
N TYR A 16 3.85 4.52 -1.82
CA TYR A 16 3.66 5.24 -3.08
C TYR A 16 2.59 4.56 -3.90
N GLY A 17 1.56 5.31 -4.28
CA GLY A 17 0.45 4.79 -5.08
C GLY A 17 -0.03 5.79 -6.11
N ALA A 18 -0.79 5.30 -7.08
CA ALA A 18 -1.48 6.14 -8.04
C ALA A 18 -2.84 6.54 -7.47
N CYS A 19 -3.24 7.78 -7.74
CA CYS A 19 -4.54 8.33 -7.34
C CYS A 19 -5.52 8.42 -8.53
N ASP A 20 -5.01 8.30 -9.75
CA ASP A 20 -5.77 8.42 -10.98
C ASP A 20 -5.11 7.62 -12.12
N THR A 21 -5.73 7.67 -13.29
CA THR A 21 -5.32 6.94 -14.50
C THR A 21 -4.04 7.45 -15.15
N SER A 22 -3.43 8.54 -14.67
CA SER A 22 -2.10 8.95 -15.14
C SER A 22 -1.03 7.91 -14.80
N GLY A 23 -1.26 7.12 -13.74
CA GLY A 23 -0.28 6.19 -13.19
C GLY A 23 0.89 6.88 -12.48
N THR A 24 0.78 8.18 -12.20
CA THR A 24 1.78 8.91 -11.42
C THR A 24 1.74 8.45 -9.97
N LEU A 25 2.87 7.97 -9.46
CA LEU A 25 2.98 7.52 -8.08
C LEU A 25 3.26 8.71 -7.16
N VAL A 26 2.41 8.91 -6.17
CA VAL A 26 2.55 9.93 -5.13
C VAL A 26 2.67 9.28 -3.75
N PRO A 27 3.33 9.96 -2.80
CA PRO A 27 3.27 9.62 -1.39
C PRO A 27 1.82 9.46 -0.90
N LEU A 28 1.53 8.34 -0.23
CA LEU A 28 0.24 8.04 0.37
C LEU A 28 0.43 7.54 1.80
N ASN A 29 -0.29 8.16 2.72
CA ASN A 29 -0.52 7.59 4.04
C ASN A 29 -1.77 6.71 3.99
N PHE A 30 -1.71 5.57 4.66
CA PHE A 30 -2.85 4.67 4.81
C PHE A 30 -2.68 3.85 6.09
N SER A 31 -3.64 2.98 6.37
CA SER A 31 -3.62 2.14 7.55
C SER A 31 -3.81 0.66 7.23
N ARG A 32 -3.36 -0.20 8.14
CA ARG A 32 -3.46 -1.66 8.08
C ARG A 32 -4.04 -2.22 9.36
N ARG A 33 -4.73 -3.36 9.22
CA ARG A 33 -5.33 -4.07 10.36
C ARG A 33 -4.28 -4.47 11.39
N ALA A 34 -4.72 -4.68 12.64
CA ALA A 34 -3.90 -5.32 13.65
C ALA A 34 -3.49 -6.73 13.18
N THR A 35 -2.34 -7.21 13.64
CA THR A 35 -1.86 -8.55 13.32
C THR A 35 -2.64 -9.55 14.16
N GLY A 36 -3.46 -10.38 13.53
CA GLY A 36 -4.10 -11.51 14.19
C GLY A 36 -3.17 -12.73 14.28
N ASP A 37 -3.67 -13.80 14.92
CA ASP A 37 -2.87 -15.00 15.24
C ASP A 37 -2.33 -15.76 14.02
N LYS A 38 -2.94 -15.54 12.85
CA LYS A 38 -2.54 -16.16 11.56
C LYS A 38 -1.87 -15.17 10.60
N ASP A 39 -1.71 -13.92 11.02
CA ASP A 39 -1.12 -12.88 10.19
C ASP A 39 0.38 -12.80 10.42
N VAL A 40 1.15 -12.65 9.34
CA VAL A 40 2.57 -12.34 9.42
C VAL A 40 2.77 -10.88 9.06
N ARG A 41 3.43 -10.16 9.96
CA ARG A 41 3.77 -8.75 9.80
C ARG A 41 5.28 -8.63 9.64
N PHE A 42 5.74 -8.08 8.52
CA PHE A 42 7.17 -7.92 8.24
C PHE A 42 7.51 -6.57 7.59
N LYS A 43 8.75 -6.12 7.78
CA LYS A 43 9.26 -4.90 7.16
C LYS A 43 9.66 -5.18 5.72
N VAL A 44 9.21 -4.33 4.81
CA VAL A 44 9.56 -4.39 3.39
C VAL A 44 10.90 -3.67 3.22
N LEU A 45 11.91 -4.39 2.74
CA LEU A 45 13.22 -3.80 2.41
C LEU A 45 13.32 -3.48 0.92
N TYR A 46 12.80 -4.37 0.08
CA TYR A 46 12.84 -4.26 -1.36
C TYR A 46 11.50 -4.72 -1.95
N CYS A 47 11.05 -4.05 -3.01
CA CYS A 47 9.88 -4.44 -3.80
C CYS A 47 10.28 -4.42 -5.28
N GLY A 48 10.10 -5.55 -5.96
CA GLY A 48 10.34 -5.63 -7.40
C GLY A 48 9.19 -4.97 -8.16
N ILE A 49 9.51 -4.30 -9.26
CA ILE A 49 8.53 -3.68 -10.16
C ILE A 49 8.42 -4.54 -11.42
N CYS A 50 7.20 -4.84 -11.86
CA CYS A 50 6.92 -5.55 -13.09
C CYS A 50 6.02 -4.74 -14.03
N HIS A 51 5.95 -5.13 -15.30
CA HIS A 51 5.03 -4.50 -16.26
C HIS A 51 3.57 -4.49 -15.80
N THR A 52 3.15 -5.49 -15.03
CA THR A 52 1.77 -5.51 -14.57
C THR A 52 1.46 -4.40 -13.57
N ASP A 53 2.44 -3.91 -12.82
CA ASP A 53 2.25 -2.77 -11.92
C ASP A 53 1.90 -1.50 -12.71
N VAL A 54 2.47 -1.33 -13.90
CA VAL A 54 2.16 -0.22 -14.81
C VAL A 54 0.72 -0.32 -15.32
N HIS A 55 0.30 -1.50 -15.78
CA HIS A 55 -1.08 -1.73 -16.25
C HIS A 55 -2.12 -1.43 -15.16
N PHE A 56 -1.82 -1.77 -13.89
CA PHE A 56 -2.67 -1.41 -12.76
C PHE A 56 -2.61 0.08 -12.44
N ALA A 57 -1.43 0.70 -12.38
CA ALA A 57 -1.30 2.12 -12.06
C ALA A 57 -2.07 3.01 -13.04
N ARG A 58 -2.09 2.64 -14.34
CA ARG A 58 -2.80 3.38 -15.41
C ARG A 58 -4.22 2.90 -15.68
N ASN A 59 -4.69 1.89 -14.96
CA ASN A 59 -6.00 1.28 -15.17
C ASN A 59 -6.28 0.83 -16.63
N GLU A 60 -5.27 0.29 -17.32
CA GLU A 60 -5.41 -0.10 -18.73
C GLU A 60 -6.41 -1.24 -18.95
N TRP A 61 -6.70 -2.01 -17.90
CA TRP A 61 -7.71 -3.07 -17.91
C TRP A 61 -9.08 -2.64 -17.36
N GLY A 62 -9.22 -1.39 -16.90
CA GLY A 62 -10.50 -0.86 -16.39
C GLY A 62 -10.95 -1.42 -15.04
N VAL A 63 -10.12 -2.20 -14.34
CA VAL A 63 -10.45 -2.89 -13.09
C VAL A 63 -9.84 -2.27 -11.83
N THR A 64 -9.11 -1.16 -11.98
CA THR A 64 -8.35 -0.54 -10.88
C THR A 64 -9.23 0.41 -10.09
N THR A 65 -9.28 0.21 -8.78
CA THR A 65 -9.89 1.14 -7.82
C THR A 65 -8.81 2.01 -7.20
N TYR A 66 -8.96 3.32 -7.33
CA TYR A 66 -8.05 4.30 -6.74
C TYR A 66 -8.49 4.70 -5.33
N PRO A 67 -7.55 5.04 -4.41
CA PRO A 67 -6.10 5.01 -4.60
C PRO A 67 -5.56 3.57 -4.66
N VAL A 68 -4.66 3.30 -5.60
CA VAL A 68 -4.02 1.98 -5.78
C VAL A 68 -2.55 2.07 -5.42
N VAL A 69 -2.08 1.09 -4.67
CA VAL A 69 -0.67 0.94 -4.33
C VAL A 69 -0.21 -0.35 -5.03
N PRO A 70 0.46 -0.27 -6.20
CA PRO A 70 0.70 -1.43 -7.07
C PRO A 70 1.93 -2.26 -6.69
N GLY A 71 1.75 -3.56 -6.46
CA GLY A 71 2.84 -4.53 -6.26
C GLY A 71 2.34 -5.96 -6.40
N LYS A 72 2.78 -6.67 -7.45
CA LYS A 72 2.20 -7.97 -7.85
C LYS A 72 2.85 -9.23 -7.26
N SER A 73 4.09 -9.19 -6.78
CA SER A 73 4.76 -10.38 -6.19
C SER A 73 4.62 -10.52 -4.67
N ILE A 74 4.22 -9.46 -3.98
CA ILE A 74 3.42 -9.46 -2.76
C ILE A 74 2.64 -8.15 -2.85
N LYS A 75 1.35 -8.12 -2.44
CA LYS A 75 0.66 -6.85 -2.13
C LYS A 75 1.35 -6.23 -0.91
N ILE A 76 2.53 -5.66 -1.09
CA ILE A 76 3.46 -5.28 -0.02
C ILE A 76 3.34 -3.79 0.20
N TYR A 77 2.70 -3.40 1.30
CA TYR A 77 2.66 -2.02 1.81
C TYR A 77 2.09 -2.10 3.24
N LEU A 78 2.71 -1.76 4.39
CA LEU A 78 4.04 -1.36 4.85
C LEU A 78 4.13 -1.66 6.36
N ILE A 79 5.33 -1.55 6.95
CA ILE A 79 5.48 -1.20 8.37
C ILE A 79 6.65 -0.25 8.52
N TYR A 80 6.39 0.91 9.10
CA TYR A 80 7.39 1.64 9.86
C TYR A 80 6.80 1.96 11.23
N LYS A 81 7.37 1.33 12.25
CA LYS A 81 7.73 2.03 13.48
C LYS A 81 9.23 1.72 13.64
N PRO A 82 10.11 2.69 13.92
CA PRO A 82 11.35 2.31 14.56
C PRO A 82 10.91 1.59 15.84
N LEU A 83 11.38 0.36 16.04
CA LEU A 83 11.31 -0.23 17.36
C LEU A 83 12.10 0.77 18.22
N ASP A 84 11.43 1.47 19.14
CA ASP A 84 12.13 2.20 20.18
C ASP A 84 13.04 1.16 20.84
N THR A 85 14.32 1.22 20.53
CA THR A 85 15.37 0.55 21.29
C THR A 85 15.57 1.38 22.55
N THR A 86 14.62 1.28 23.47
CA THR A 86 14.75 1.54 24.91
C THR A 86 13.56 0.92 25.64
#